data_AF-A0A2E7N5Q4-F1
#
_entry.id   AF-A0A2E7N5Q4-F1
#
_cell.length_a   1.000
_cell.length_b   1.000
_cell.length_c   1.000
_cell.angle_alpha   90.00
_cell.angle_beta   90.00
_cell.angle_gamma   90.00
#
_symmetry.space_group_name_H-M   'P 1'
#
loop_
_entity.id
_entity.type
_entity.pdbx_description
1 polymer ?
#
loop_
_entity_poly.entity_id
_entity_poly.type
_entity_poly.pdbx_seq_one_letter_code
_entity_poly.pdbx_strand_id
1 'polypeptide(L)' 'MKKQRSTGIFPLSIRQPHVEELMKEYSPLTLPQRYEISALKKAGHTQQRIAQIVGVHRATISRELRRNKSSNRYHPRAAH' A
#
# COMPACT_ATOMS: atom_id res chain seq x y z
N MET A 1 -2.46 -37.89 44.18
CA MET A 1 -2.83 -37.36 42.85
C MET A 1 -2.21 -35.98 42.65
N LYS A 2 -1.07 -35.88 41.94
CA LYS A 2 -0.54 -34.60 41.43
C LYS A 2 -0.04 -34.88 40.01
N LYS A 3 -0.83 -34.47 39.01
CA LYS A 3 -0.47 -34.68 37.60
C LYS A 3 0.33 -33.47 37.14
N GLN A 4 1.64 -33.65 37.06
CA GLN A 4 2.54 -32.73 36.36
C GLN A 4 2.06 -32.67 34.90
N ARG A 5 1.74 -31.47 34.40
CA ARG A 5 1.54 -31.26 32.96
C ARG A 5 2.83 -30.65 32.43
N SER A 6 3.67 -31.49 31.84
CA SER A 6 4.77 -31.07 31.00
C SER A 6 4.21 -30.20 29.89
N THR A 7 4.42 -28.88 29.98
CA THR A 7 4.18 -27.99 28.85
C THR A 7 5.20 -28.36 27.79
N GLY A 8 4.76 -29.23 26.89
CA GLY A 8 5.55 -29.77 25.81
C GLY A 8 6.18 -28.66 25.01
N ILE A 9 7.47 -28.84 24.75
CA ILE A 9 8.24 -28.20 23.70
C ILE A 9 7.37 -28.23 22.43
N PHE A 10 6.80 -27.08 22.06
CA PHE A 10 6.12 -26.94 20.79
C PHE A 10 7.16 -27.21 19.69
N PRO A 11 6.92 -28.18 18.80
CA PRO A 11 7.90 -28.53 17.79
C PRO A 11 8.12 -27.36 16.84
N LEU A 12 9.38 -27.07 16.54
CA LEU A 12 9.86 -26.11 15.54
C LEU A 12 9.51 -26.53 14.09
N SER A 13 8.33 -27.13 13.85
CA SER A 13 7.95 -27.77 12.59
C SER A 13 6.67 -27.24 11.96
N ILE A 14 6.05 -26.18 12.50
CA ILE A 14 5.14 -25.37 11.70
C ILE A 14 6.00 -24.24 11.15
N ARG A 15 6.56 -24.43 9.95
CA ARG A 15 6.91 -23.31 9.10
C ARG A 15 5.65 -22.45 9.08
N GLN A 16 5.68 -21.25 9.64
CA GLN A 16 4.60 -20.29 9.44
C GLN A 16 4.90 -19.57 8.12
N PRO A 17 4.41 -20.00 6.93
CA PRO A 17 4.39 -19.13 5.77
C PRO A 17 3.22 -18.14 5.92
N HIS A 18 3.20 -17.36 7.00
CA HIS A 18 2.15 -16.37 7.23
C HIS A 18 2.69 -15.09 7.88
N VAL A 19 3.99 -14.85 7.80
CA VAL A 19 4.51 -13.49 8.03
C VAL A 19 5.30 -12.96 6.83
N GLU A 20 5.82 -13.84 5.97
CA GLU A 20 6.48 -13.46 4.71
C GLU A 20 5.51 -13.16 3.57
N GLU A 21 4.28 -13.72 3.57
CA GLU A 21 3.28 -13.51 2.50
C GLU A 21 2.34 -12.31 2.73
N LEU A 22 2.63 -11.48 3.74
CA LEU A 22 1.83 -10.30 4.11
C LEU A 22 2.53 -8.96 3.86
N MET A 23 3.74 -8.98 3.30
CA MET A 23 4.27 -7.85 2.54
C MET A 23 3.91 -8.05 1.07
N LYS A 24 2.60 -8.04 0.77
CA LYS A 24 2.14 -7.68 -0.57
C LYS A 24 2.82 -6.36 -0.91
N GLU A 25 3.81 -6.42 -1.79
CA GLU A 25 4.71 -5.33 -2.18
C GLU A 25 3.98 -3.99 -2.19
N TYR A 26 4.04 -3.28 -1.06
CA TYR A 26 3.59 -1.91 -0.99
C TYR A 26 4.67 -1.09 -1.67
N SER A 27 4.73 -1.18 -3.00
CA SER A 27 5.61 -0.34 -3.80
C SER A 27 5.11 1.10 -3.63
N PRO A 28 5.86 1.96 -2.91
CA PRO A 28 5.45 3.35 -2.76
C PRO A 28 5.44 4.00 -4.14
N LEU A 29 4.45 4.85 -4.41
CA LEU A 29 4.43 5.64 -5.64
C LEU A 29 5.72 6.45 -5.74
N THR A 30 6.44 6.23 -6.83
CA THR A 30 7.66 6.97 -7.12
C THR A 30 7.32 8.44 -7.39
N LEU A 31 8.29 9.33 -7.19
CA LEU A 31 8.10 10.77 -7.43
C LEU A 31 7.64 11.09 -8.87
N PRO A 32 8.15 10.41 -9.93
CA PRO A 32 7.64 10.59 -11.29
C PRO A 32 6.16 10.18 -11.46
N GLN A 33 5.76 9.02 -10.95
CA GLN A 33 4.37 8.54 -11.01
C GLN A 33 3.42 9.51 -10.30
N ARG A 34 3.87 10.06 -9.18
CA ARG A 34 3.18 11.12 -8.43
C ARG A 34 2.91 12.36 -9.27
N TYR A 35 3.91 12.87 -9.99
CA TYR A 35 3.74 13.99 -10.90
C TYR A 35 2.82 13.65 -12.07
N GLU A 36 2.96 12.45 -12.63
CA GLU A 36 2.11 11.97 -13.73
C GLU A 36 0.63 11.91 -13.31
N ILE A 37 0.33 11.34 -12.15
CA ILE A 37 -1.01 11.31 -11.57
C ILE A 37 -1.59 12.72 -11.42
N SER A 38 -0.77 13.67 -10.93
CA SER A 38 -1.17 15.06 -10.75
C SER A 38 -1.47 15.76 -12.07
N ALA A 39 -0.60 15.59 -13.07
CA ALA A 39 -0.76 16.15 -14.42
C ALA A 39 -2.03 15.60 -15.09
N LEU A 40 -2.22 14.27 -15.07
CA LEU A 40 -3.40 13.63 -15.65
C LEU A 40 -4.69 14.02 -14.92
N LYS A 41 -4.62 14.18 -13.59
CA LYS A 41 -5.76 14.67 -12.81
C LYS A 41 -6.12 16.11 -13.17
N LYS A 42 -5.12 16.97 -13.37
CA LYS A 42 -5.31 18.35 -13.83
C LYS A 42 -5.84 18.43 -15.26
N ALA A 43 -5.47 17.49 -16.11
CA ALA A 43 -6.01 17.32 -17.46
C ALA A 43 -7.46 16.80 -17.50
N GLY A 44 -8.08 16.52 -16.34
CA GLY A 44 -9.47 16.11 -16.25
C GLY A 44 -9.71 14.61 -16.40
N HIS A 45 -8.67 13.78 -16.44
CA HIS A 45 -8.84 12.33 -16.53
C HIS A 45 -9.50 11.73 -15.28
N THR A 46 -10.28 10.66 -15.50
CA THR A 46 -10.88 9.89 -14.42
C THR A 46 -9.82 9.05 -13.70
N GLN A 47 -10.06 8.73 -12.43
CA GLN A 47 -9.11 7.91 -11.64
C GLN A 47 -8.85 6.53 -12.26
N GLN A 48 -9.86 5.94 -12.90
CA GLN A 48 -9.73 4.68 -13.62
C GLN A 48 -8.77 4.80 -14.82
N ARG A 49 -8.89 5.89 -15.59
CA ARG A 49 -8.01 6.12 -16.72
C ARG A 49 -6.57 6.38 -16.29
N ILE A 50 -6.38 7.14 -15.21
CA ILE A 50 -5.06 7.40 -14.62
C ILE A 50 -4.43 6.08 -14.14
N ALA A 51 -5.19 5.22 -13.48
CA ALA A 51 -4.73 3.91 -13.03
C ALA A 51 -4.23 3.03 -14.19
N GLN A 52 -4.93 3.05 -15.33
CA GLN A 52 -4.52 2.32 -16.54
C GLN A 52 -3.23 2.88 -17.16
N ILE A 53 -3.07 4.21 -17.19
CA ILE A 53 -1.91 4.88 -17.78
C ILE A 53 -0.66 4.65 -16.93
N VAL A 54 -0.78 4.86 -15.61
CA VAL A 54 0.35 4.77 -14.65
C VAL A 54 0.66 3.31 -14.27
N GLY A 55 -0.24 2.37 -14.59
CA GLY A 55 -0.08 0.95 -14.28
C GLY A 55 -0.25 0.61 -12.80
N VAL A 56 -1.01 1.44 -12.06
CA VAL A 56 -1.24 1.25 -10.61
C VAL A 56 -2.71 1.00 -10.31
N HIS A 57 -2.99 0.35 -9.19
CA HIS A 57 -4.37 0.06 -8.82
C HIS A 57 -5.19 1.33 -8.54
N ARG A 58 -6.48 1.32 -8.91
CA ARG A 58 -7.40 2.46 -8.69
C ARG A 58 -7.45 2.94 -7.23
N ALA A 59 -7.32 2.00 -6.28
CA ALA A 59 -7.31 2.33 -4.87
C ALA A 59 -6.05 3.09 -4.44
N THR A 60 -4.92 2.84 -5.12
CA THR A 60 -3.66 3.57 -4.90
C THR A 60 -3.83 5.03 -5.34
N ILE A 61 -4.40 5.27 -6.52
CA ILE A 61 -4.74 6.61 -7.00
C ILE A 61 -5.70 7.33 -6.04
N SER A 62 -6.77 6.66 -5.61
CA SER A 62 -7.74 7.24 -4.68
C SER A 62 -7.10 7.63 -3.34
N ARG A 63 -6.25 6.77 -2.78
CA ARG A 63 -5.51 7.05 -1.54
C ARG A 63 -4.55 8.23 -1.73
N GLU A 64 -3.81 8.27 -2.84
CA GLU A 64 -2.89 9.35 -3.17
C GLU A 64 -3.62 10.70 -3.32
N LEU A 65 -4.73 10.73 -4.06
CA LEU A 65 -5.54 11.93 -4.24
C LEU A 65 -6.18 12.39 -2.93
N ARG A 66 -6.59 11.46 -2.06
CA ARG A 66 -7.11 11.78 -0.73
C ARG A 66 -6.04 12.39 0.17
N ARG A 67 -4.81 11.86 0.14
CA ARG A 67 -3.66 12.42 0.86
C ARG A 67 -3.33 13.83 0.38
N ASN A 68 -3.50 14.11 -0.92
CA ASN A 68 -3.27 15.43 -1.52
C ASN A 68 -4.49 16.38 -1.47
N LYS A 69 -5.58 16.04 -0.77
CA LYS A 69 -6.83 16.82 -0.78
C LYS A 69 -6.79 18.08 0.10
N SER A 70 -5.93 18.12 1.12
CA SER A 70 -5.82 19.27 2.05
C SER A 70 -5.12 20.48 1.44
N SER A 71 -4.41 20.30 0.32
CA SER A 71 -3.73 21.37 -0.37
C SER A 71 -4.39 21.60 -1.72
N ASN A 72 -4.87 22.83 -1.93
CA ASN A 72 -5.39 23.32 -3.22
C ASN A 72 -4.34 23.28 -4.37
N ARG A 73 -3.13 22.76 -4.09
CA ARG A 73 -1.99 22.53 -4.95
C ARG A 73 -1.37 21.19 -4.58
N TYR A 74 -0.92 20.40 -5.57
CA TYR A 74 -0.24 19.13 -5.33
C TYR A 74 1.12 19.35 -4.62
N HIS A 75 1.31 18.81 -3.41
CA HIS A 75 2.55 18.92 -2.64
C HIS A 75 3.14 17.54 -2.35
N PRO A 76 4.00 17.00 -3.23
CA PRO A 76 4.52 15.63 -3.12
C PRO A 76 5.35 15.38 -1.86
N ARG A 77 5.83 16.44 -1.18
CA ARG A 77 6.56 16.36 0.11
C ARG A 77 5.65 16.16 1.34
N ALA A 78 4.35 16.44 1.22
CA ALA A 78 3.40 16.31 2.33
C ALA A 78 2.70 14.95 2.37
N ALA A 79 2.94 14.08 1.38
CA ALA A 79 2.39 12.73 1.35
C ALA A 79 3.23 11.80 2.25
N HIS A 80 2.87 11.74 3.54
CA HIS A 80 3.34 10.72 4.49
C HIS A 80 2.65 9.37 4.20
#